data_AF-A0A2V7DKS2-F1
#
_entry.id   AF-A0A2V7DKS2-F1
#
_cell.length_a   1.000
_cell.length_b   1.000
_cell.length_c   1.000
_cell.angle_alpha   90.00
_cell.angle_beta   90.00
_cell.angle_gamma   90.00
#
_symmetry.space_group_name_H-M   'P 1'
#
loop_
_entity.id
_entity.type
_entity.pdbx_description
1 polymer ?
#
loop_
_entity_poly.entity_id
_entity_poly.type
_entity_poly.pdbx_seq_one_letter_code
_entity_poly.pdbx_strand_id
1 'polypeptide(L)'
;MLVSYLEVRAYDASAVGLVIQAGSRSARNLVERGTATLIVVEPDTIVYVKLRALDGPLPVEGGEPFGLVYFLLAVDEVLEDAAADWEGAMRITHAIAYRPVPTLEEPWARVTLAALLEPRARA
;
A
#
# COMPACT_ATOMS: atom_id res chain seq x y z
N MET A 1 0.29 -6.29 9.37
CA MET A 1 0.54 -4.90 8.99
C MET A 1 1.79 -4.88 8.13
N LEU A 2 1.67 -4.50 6.86
CA LEU A 2 2.82 -4.27 5.98
C LEU A 2 3.22 -2.80 6.20
N VAL A 3 4.49 -2.53 6.50
CA VAL A 3 5.01 -1.18 6.34
C VAL A 3 5.44 -1.08 4.88
N SER A 4 4.85 -0.15 4.14
CA SER A 4 5.11 -0.04 2.71
C SER A 4 6.45 0.66 2.47
N TYR A 5 7.26 0.04 1.63
CA TYR A 5 8.40 0.58 0.94
C TYR A 5 8.20 0.46 -0.60
N LEU A 6 7.59 1.49 -1.20
CA LEU A 6 7.31 1.63 -2.66
C LEU A 6 6.15 0.80 -3.23
N GLU A 7 5.49 -0.05 -2.45
CA GLU A 7 4.47 -0.98 -2.98
C GLU A 7 3.10 -0.35 -3.30
N VAL A 8 2.87 0.92 -2.96
CA VAL A 8 1.54 1.53 -3.01
C VAL A 8 1.52 2.80 -3.87
N ARG A 9 0.47 2.95 -4.68
CA ARG A 9 0.14 4.22 -5.37
C ARG A 9 -1.36 4.49 -5.30
N ALA A 10 -1.74 5.69 -4.88
CA ALA A 10 -3.10 6.20 -5.10
C ALA A 10 -3.21 6.74 -6.54
N TYR A 11 -4.18 6.26 -7.31
CA TYR A 11 -4.45 6.76 -8.65
C TYR A 11 -5.42 7.95 -8.62
N ASP A 12 -6.42 7.85 -7.76
CA ASP A 12 -7.40 8.90 -7.44
C ASP A 12 -7.96 8.66 -6.03
N ALA A 13 -8.98 9.43 -5.63
CA ALA A 13 -9.60 9.33 -4.31
C ALA A 13 -10.33 8.00 -4.05
N SER A 14 -10.58 7.21 -5.09
CA SER A 14 -11.34 5.95 -5.04
C SER A 14 -10.50 4.70 -5.32
N ALA A 15 -9.26 4.85 -5.80
CA ALA A 15 -8.48 3.72 -6.31
C ALA A 15 -7.01 3.74 -5.86
N VAL A 16 -6.54 2.57 -5.40
CA VAL A 16 -5.17 2.33 -4.95
C VAL A 16 -4.61 1.09 -5.63
N GLY A 17 -3.41 1.20 -6.22
CA GLY A 17 -2.60 0.08 -6.69
C GLY A 17 -1.67 -0.42 -5.60
N LEU A 18 -1.54 -1.74 -5.49
CA LEU A 18 -0.65 -2.42 -4.54
C LEU A 18 0.17 -3.51 -5.25
N VAL A 19 1.50 -3.45 -5.15
CA VAL A 19 2.42 -4.47 -5.66
C VAL A 19 3.15 -5.15 -4.52
N ILE A 20 2.87 -6.44 -4.28
CA ILE A 20 3.44 -7.17 -3.14
C ILE A 20 3.92 -8.55 -3.55
N GLN A 21 4.74 -9.17 -2.70
CA GLN A 21 5.12 -10.57 -2.90
C GLN A 21 3.92 -11.51 -2.76
N ALA A 22 3.69 -12.33 -3.78
CA ALA A 22 2.59 -13.29 -3.87
C ALA A 22 2.59 -14.32 -2.73
N GLY A 23 3.78 -14.74 -2.28
CA GLY A 23 3.94 -15.69 -1.17
C GLY A 23 3.68 -15.08 0.21
N SER A 24 3.50 -13.76 0.31
CA SER A 24 3.32 -13.09 1.60
C SER A 24 1.98 -13.45 2.26
N ARG A 25 1.93 -13.37 3.59
CA ARG A 25 0.67 -13.50 4.33
C ARG A 25 -0.33 -12.42 3.95
N SER A 26 0.13 -11.21 3.64
CA SER A 26 -0.73 -10.10 3.23
C SER A 26 -1.40 -10.38 1.88
N ALA A 27 -0.65 -10.89 0.90
CA ALA A 27 -1.21 -11.28 -0.40
C ALA A 27 -2.25 -12.38 -0.24
N ARG A 28 -1.95 -13.43 0.53
CA ARG A 28 -2.91 -14.52 0.81
C ARG A 28 -4.18 -14.01 1.50
N ASN A 29 -4.03 -13.19 2.55
CA ASN A 29 -5.18 -12.61 3.23
C ASN A 29 -6.04 -11.75 2.29
N LEU A 30 -5.41 -11.01 1.38
CA LEU A 30 -6.13 -10.17 0.42
C LEU A 30 -6.88 -11.01 -0.62
N VAL A 31 -6.29 -12.12 -1.08
CA VAL A 31 -6.98 -13.11 -1.93
C VAL A 31 -8.18 -13.72 -1.20
N GLU A 32 -7.97 -14.17 0.03
CA GLU A 32 -8.98 -14.90 0.80
C GLU A 32 -10.13 -14.01 1.28
N ARG A 33 -9.83 -12.75 1.62
CA ARG A 33 -10.79 -11.86 2.31
C ARG A 33 -11.25 -10.70 1.45
N GLY A 34 -10.50 -10.34 0.40
CA GLY A 34 -10.83 -9.23 -0.49
C GLY A 34 -10.81 -7.85 0.17
N THR A 35 -10.27 -7.72 1.38
CA THR A 35 -10.29 -6.46 2.15
C THR A 35 -8.90 -6.13 2.70
N ALA A 36 -8.57 -4.84 2.74
CA ALA A 36 -7.37 -4.31 3.35
C ALA A 36 -7.66 -3.04 4.14
N THR A 37 -6.71 -2.63 4.97
CA THR A 37 -6.70 -1.29 5.56
C THR A 37 -5.30 -0.71 5.36
N LEU A 38 -5.23 0.44 4.68
CA LEU A 38 -4.03 1.26 4.62
C LEU A 38 -4.10 2.26 5.77
N ILE A 39 -3.02 2.34 6.55
CA ILE A 39 -2.90 3.30 7.65
C ILE A 39 -1.88 4.34 7.21
N VAL A 40 -2.32 5.60 7.12
CA VAL A 40 -1.45 6.75 6.89
C VAL A 40 -1.23 7.42 8.24
N VAL A 41 0.02 7.68 8.57
CA VAL A 41 0.41 8.18 9.89
C VAL A 41 1.14 9.49 9.69
N GLU A 42 0.50 10.58 10.09
CA GLU A 42 1.05 11.93 10.11
C GLU A 42 1.22 12.39 11.56
N PRO A 43 1.96 13.48 11.83
CA PRO A 43 2.19 13.94 13.20
C PRO A 43 0.92 14.17 14.00
N ASP A 44 -0.09 14.78 13.38
CA ASP A 44 -1.30 15.24 14.06
C ASP A 44 -2.55 14.39 13.72
N THR A 45 -2.43 13.39 12.84
CA THR A 45 -3.55 12.52 12.46
C THR A 45 -3.10 11.13 12.02
N ILE A 46 -3.92 10.13 12.32
CA ILE A 46 -3.84 8.80 11.76
C ILE A 46 -5.08 8.58 10.89
N VAL A 47 -4.88 8.19 9.63
CA VAL A 47 -5.97 7.92 8.70
C VAL A 47 -6.04 6.43 8.41
N TYR A 48 -7.20 5.82 8.63
CA TYR A 48 -7.49 4.45 8.24
C TYR A 48 -8.31 4.46 6.95
N VAL A 49 -7.69 4.03 5.86
CA VAL A 49 -8.36 3.85 4.57
C VAL A 49 -8.79 2.40 4.46
N LYS A 50 -10.10 2.14 4.53
CA LYS A 50 -10.69 0.83 4.28
C LYS A 50 -10.73 0.58 2.78
N LEU A 51 -10.18 -0.56 2.39
CA LEU A 51 -9.97 -0.92 1.01
C LEU A 51 -10.61 -2.27 0.71
N ARG A 52 -11.13 -2.41 -0.51
CA ARG A 52 -11.62 -3.68 -1.04
C ARG A 52 -10.95 -4.01 -2.36
N ALA A 53 -10.57 -5.27 -2.55
CA ALA A 53 -10.01 -5.75 -3.79
C ALA A 53 -11.05 -5.61 -4.91
N LEU A 54 -10.67 -4.87 -5.96
CA LEU A 54 -11.37 -4.81 -7.23
C LEU A 54 -10.84 -5.85 -8.21
N ASP A 55 -9.51 -6.07 -8.19
CA ASP A 55 -8.85 -7.03 -9.06
C ASP A 55 -7.54 -7.52 -8.43
N GLY A 56 -7.03 -8.62 -8.96
CA GLY A 56 -5.81 -9.27 -8.56
C GLY A 56 -6.02 -10.60 -7.80
N PRO A 57 -4.94 -11.36 -7.61
CA PRO A 57 -3.55 -11.04 -7.94
C PRO A 57 -3.30 -11.10 -9.45
N LEU A 58 -2.84 -10.00 -10.03
CA LEU A 58 -2.45 -9.91 -11.43
C LEU A 58 -0.93 -10.09 -11.57
N PRO A 59 -0.46 -10.70 -12.68
CA PRO A 59 0.97 -10.81 -12.94
C PRO A 59 1.61 -9.43 -13.15
N VAL A 60 2.81 -9.23 -12.60
CA VAL A 60 3.64 -8.06 -12.85
C VAL A 60 4.68 -8.41 -13.92
N GLU A 61 4.74 -7.63 -15.01
CA GLU A 61 5.73 -7.83 -16.07
C GLU A 61 7.15 -7.68 -15.51
N GLY A 62 8.00 -8.68 -15.75
CA GLY A 62 9.34 -8.75 -15.15
C GLY A 62 9.36 -9.00 -13.64
N GLY A 63 8.19 -9.22 -13.01
CA GLY A 63 8.03 -9.40 -11.57
C GLY A 63 8.18 -10.84 -11.09
N GLU A 64 8.14 -11.83 -12.00
CA GLU A 64 8.23 -13.26 -11.65
C GLU A 64 9.48 -13.62 -10.83
N PRO A 65 10.71 -13.15 -11.17
CA PRO A 65 11.91 -13.47 -10.38
C PRO A 65 11.86 -12.96 -8.93
N PHE A 66 11.00 -11.97 -8.67
CA PHE A 66 10.83 -11.33 -7.37
C PHE A 66 9.52 -11.78 -6.68
N GLY A 67 8.73 -12.63 -7.34
CA GLY A 67 7.44 -13.11 -6.87
C GLY A 67 6.40 -12.01 -6.72
N LEU A 68 6.43 -10.95 -7.54
CA LEU A 68 5.56 -9.79 -7.42
C LEU A 68 4.21 -10.01 -8.11
N VAL A 69 3.14 -9.58 -7.43
CA VAL A 69 1.78 -9.52 -7.96
C VAL A 69 1.16 -8.16 -7.67
N TYR A 70 0.23 -7.77 -8.52
CA TYR A 70 -0.50 -6.51 -8.43
C TYR A 70 -1.94 -6.74 -7.96
N PHE A 71 -2.45 -5.82 -7.13
CA PHE A 71 -3.86 -5.70 -6.80
C PHE A 71 -4.35 -4.29 -7.08
N LEU A 72 -5.56 -4.19 -7.64
CA LEU A 72 -6.31 -2.94 -7.67
C LEU A 72 -7.30 -2.94 -6.51
N LEU A 73 -7.29 -1.87 -5.71
CA LEU A 73 -8.12 -1.72 -4.53
C LEU A 73 -9.02 -0.50 -4.67
N ALA A 74 -10.30 -0.65 -4.33
CA ALA A 74 -11.23 0.46 -4.13
C ALA A 74 -11.12 1.00 -2.71
N VAL A 75 -11.26 2.31 -2.55
CA VAL A 75 -11.52 2.96 -1.27
C VAL A 75 -13.01 2.83 -0.95
N ASP A 76 -13.31 2.11 0.13
CA ASP A 76 -14.68 1.95 0.64
C ASP A 76 -14.98 3.02 1.70
N GLU A 77 -14.04 3.33 2.58
CA GLU A 77 -14.21 4.26 3.69
C GLU A 77 -12.87 4.89 4.10
N VAL A 78 -12.90 6.14 4.55
CA VAL A 78 -11.76 6.86 5.13
C VAL A 78 -12.15 7.32 6.51
N LEU A 79 -11.40 6.88 7.53
CA LEU A 79 -11.60 7.25 8.93
C LEU A 79 -10.41 8.05 9.41
N GLU A 80 -10.66 9.25 9.91
CA GLU A 80 -9.64 10.10 10.51
C GLU A 80 -9.67 9.94 12.03
N ASP A 81 -8.51 9.69 12.60
CA ASP A 81 -8.25 9.58 14.03
C ASP A 81 -7.27 10.70 14.40
N ALA A 82 -7.84 11.83 14.82
CA ALA A 82 -7.11 13.02 15.23
C ALA A 82 -7.09 13.12 16.75
N ALA A 83 -5.98 13.61 17.29
CA ALA A 83 -5.83 13.75 18.72
C ALA A 83 -6.89 14.69 19.31
N ALA A 84 -7.54 14.25 20.38
CA ALA A 84 -8.47 15.09 21.13
C ALA A 84 -7.72 16.06 22.06
N ASP A 85 -8.35 17.18 22.41
CA ASP A 85 -7.73 18.23 23.25
C ASP A 85 -7.14 17.71 24.57
N TRP A 86 -7.69 16.63 25.13
CA TRP A 86 -7.27 16.04 26.40
C TRP A 86 -6.08 15.08 26.28
N GLU A 87 -5.68 14.67 25.07
CA GLU A 87 -4.56 13.76 24.82
C GLU A 87 -3.19 14.46 24.91
N GLY A 88 -3.21 15.77 25.18
CA GLY A 88 -2.03 16.62 25.21
C GLY A 88 -1.42 16.76 23.82
N ALA A 89 -0.39 17.60 23.67
CA ALA A 89 0.29 17.81 22.38
C ALA A 89 1.13 16.60 21.92
N MET A 90 0.71 15.37 22.25
CA MET A 90 1.35 14.14 21.85
C MET A 90 1.15 13.91 20.36
N ARG A 91 2.26 13.73 19.64
CA ARG A 91 2.29 13.64 18.18
C ARG A 91 3.39 12.72 17.72
N ILE A 92 3.16 12.07 16.58
CA ILE A 92 4.18 11.24 15.94
C ILE A 92 5.20 12.17 15.28
N THR A 93 6.37 12.32 15.90
CA THR A 93 7.34 13.34 15.46
C THR A 93 8.23 12.88 14.30
N HIS A 94 8.28 11.59 14.00
CA HIS A 94 9.14 11.02 12.97
C HIS A 94 8.45 9.85 12.28
N ALA A 95 8.56 9.80 10.94
CA ALA A 95 8.11 8.67 10.14
C ALA A 95 8.99 7.42 10.36
N ILE A 96 8.53 6.27 9.86
CA ILE A 96 9.35 5.06 9.82
C ILE A 96 10.52 5.27 8.84
N ALA A 97 11.74 5.17 9.35
CA ALA A 97 12.96 5.31 8.55
C ALA A 97 13.58 3.93 8.26
N TYR A 98 13.64 3.55 6.99
CA TYR A 98 14.35 2.35 6.56
C TYR A 98 15.87 2.61 6.45
N ARG A 99 16.67 1.69 6.99
CA ARG A 99 18.14 1.73 6.89
C ARG A 99 18.70 0.35 6.48
N PRO A 100 19.58 0.27 5.46
CA PRO A 100 20.05 1.38 4.60
C PRO A 100 18.90 2.02 3.81
N VAL A 101 19.08 3.26 3.35
CA VAL A 101 18.09 3.89 2.45
C VAL A 101 18.01 3.00 1.21
N PRO A 102 16.87 2.39 0.91
CA PRO A 102 16.86 1.45 -0.19
C PRO A 102 16.92 2.24 -1.51
N THR A 103 17.57 1.62 -2.49
CA THR A 103 17.80 2.27 -3.79
C THR A 103 16.67 1.95 -4.74
N LEU A 104 16.23 2.95 -5.50
CA LEU A 104 15.24 2.79 -6.57
C LEU A 104 15.86 2.15 -7.83
N GLU A 105 17.17 1.90 -7.81
CA GLU A 105 17.90 1.33 -8.94
C GLU A 105 17.87 -0.20 -8.96
N GLU A 106 17.50 -0.83 -7.84
CA GLU A 106 17.39 -2.29 -7.79
C GLU A 106 16.36 -2.79 -8.82
N PRO A 107 16.62 -3.94 -9.47
CA PRO A 107 15.69 -4.50 -10.46
C PRO A 107 14.26 -4.66 -9.93
N TRP A 108 14.11 -5.15 -8.70
CA TRP A 108 12.78 -5.32 -8.09
C TRP A 108 12.08 -3.98 -7.86
N ALA A 109 12.82 -2.92 -7.48
CA ALA A 109 12.25 -1.60 -7.23
C ALA A 109 11.76 -0.95 -8.53
N ARG A 110 12.55 -1.05 -9.61
CA ARG A 110 12.15 -0.57 -10.94
C ARG A 110 10.91 -1.27 -11.46
N VAL A 111 10.84 -2.59 -11.30
CA VAL A 111 9.66 -3.39 -11.71
C VAL A 111 8.42 -3.01 -10.90
N THR A 112 8.55 -2.86 -9.57
CA THR A 112 7.45 -2.41 -8.71
C THR A 112 6.94 -1.03 -9.14
N LEU A 113 7.84 -0.06 -9.35
CA LEU A 113 7.47 1.29 -9.77
C LEU A 113 6.81 1.29 -11.14
N ALA A 114 7.35 0.55 -12.11
CA ALA A 114 6.77 0.43 -13.44
C ALA A 114 5.35 -0.15 -13.41
N ALA A 115 5.12 -1.18 -12.58
CA ALA A 115 3.80 -1.78 -12.40
C ALA A 115 2.76 -0.81 -11.79
N LEU A 116 3.22 0.16 -11.00
CA LEU A 116 2.35 1.15 -10.36
C LEU A 116 2.08 2.37 -11.23
N LEU A 117 2.89 2.69 -12.25
CA LEU A 117 2.74 3.94 -13.02
C LEU A 117 1.39 4.07 -13.71
N GLU A 118 0.89 3.00 -14.32
CA GLU A 118 -0.37 2.99 -15.06
C GLU A 118 -1.48 2.34 -14.23
N PRO A 119 -2.66 2.95 -14.11
CA PRO A 119 -3.84 2.30 -13.55
C PRO A 119 -4.21 1.12 -14.43
N ARG A 120 -4.22 -0.10 -13.88
CA ARG A 120 -4.80 -1.24 -14.60
C ARG A 120 -6.31 -1.09 -14.56
N ALA A 121 -6.91 -0.76 -15.70
CA ALA A 121 -8.36 -0.74 -15.86
C ALA A 121 -8.94 -2.13 -15.58
N ARG A 122 -10.22 -2.19 -15.14
CA ARG A 122 -10.95 -3.46 -15.02
C ARG A 122 -10.93 -4.17 -16.38
N ALA A 123 -10.48 -5.43 -16.40
CA ALA A 123 -10.78 -6.34 -17.49
C ALA A 123 -12.26 -6.78 -17.43
#